data_AF-A0A1Q8YBL5-F1
#
_entry.id   AF-A0A1Q8YBL5-F1
#
_cell.length_a   1.000
_cell.length_b   1.000
_cell.length_c   1.000
_cell.angle_alpha   90.00
_cell.angle_beta   90.00
_cell.angle_gamma   90.00
#
_symmetry.space_group_name_H-M   'P 1'
#
loop_
_entity.id
_entity.type
_entity.pdbx_description
1 polymer ?
#
loop_
_entity_poly.entity_id
_entity_poly.type
_entity_poly.pdbx_seq_one_letter_code
_entity_poly.pdbx_strand_id
1 'polypeptide(L)'
;MIGGDGMTAAVKKEADAALNAHGLIKVRVFSDDRTAREAMFATLSDELNAAPIQHIGKLLVLWRPMPEREKTVDEDRMPGPKDVKVLKFSKRGGQRPEVKTLRVLGNQRLTSGGQIKRAKKKPISIKKRNQN
;
A
#
# COMPACT_ATOMS: atom_id res chain seq x y z
N MET A 1 -7.49 5.36 19.81
CA MET A 1 -7.28 4.94 21.23
C MET A 1 -8.29 5.71 22.06
N ILE A 2 -8.83 5.13 23.14
CA ILE A 2 -9.76 5.79 24.05
C ILE A 2 -8.94 6.36 25.22
N GLY A 3 -8.96 7.69 25.36
CA GLY A 3 -8.27 8.42 26.42
C GLY A 3 -9.11 8.59 27.70
N GLY A 4 -8.69 9.50 28.58
CA GLY A 4 -9.38 9.80 29.84
C GLY A 4 -10.78 10.41 29.67
N ASP A 5 -11.02 11.09 28.55
CA ASP A 5 -12.33 11.66 28.19
C ASP A 5 -13.35 10.58 27.78
N GLY A 6 -12.94 9.31 27.75
CA GLY A 6 -13.80 8.17 27.47
C GLY A 6 -14.24 8.08 26.02
N MET A 7 -15.41 7.47 25.82
CA MET A 7 -15.97 7.19 24.50
C MET A 7 -16.67 8.41 23.90
N THR A 8 -15.90 9.27 23.22
CA THR A 8 -16.45 10.44 22.53
C THR A 8 -16.92 10.12 21.11
N ALA A 9 -17.76 10.99 20.53
CA ALA A 9 -18.21 10.83 19.14
C ALA A 9 -17.04 10.83 18.13
N ALA A 10 -15.97 11.58 18.41
CA ALA A 10 -14.78 11.59 17.58
C ALA A 10 -14.07 10.22 17.57
N VAL A 11 -13.93 9.60 18.75
CA VAL A 11 -13.34 8.27 18.89
C VAL A 11 -14.15 7.21 18.14
N LYS A 12 -15.49 7.28 18.21
CA LYS A 12 -16.38 6.39 17.45
C LYS A 12 -16.18 6.55 15.94
N LYS A 13 -16.10 7.79 15.45
CA LYS A 13 -15.86 8.09 14.03
C LYS A 13 -14.52 7.56 13.54
N GLU A 14 -13.46 7.70 14.35
CA GLU A 14 -12.15 7.14 14.02
C GLU A 14 -12.15 5.61 14.02
N ALA A 15 -12.83 4.99 14.99
CA ALA A 15 -12.98 3.53 15.05
C ALA A 15 -13.73 2.97 13.84
N ASP A 16 -14.82 3.63 13.41
CA ASP A 16 -15.55 3.27 12.19
C ASP A 16 -14.67 3.38 10.94
N ALA A 17 -13.96 4.50 10.77
CA ALA A 17 -13.04 4.69 9.65
C ALA A 17 -11.93 3.63 9.65
N ALA A 18 -11.40 3.27 10.81
CA ALA A 18 -10.39 2.23 10.95
C ALA A 18 -10.95 0.83 10.62
N LEU A 19 -12.18 0.51 10.99
CA LEU A 19 -12.86 -0.74 10.62
C LEU A 19 -13.09 -0.81 9.11
N ASN A 20 -13.57 0.27 8.48
CA ASN A 20 -13.78 0.32 7.03
C ASN A 20 -12.46 0.17 6.26
N ALA A 21 -11.35 0.68 6.81
CA ALA A 21 -10.04 0.53 6.21
C ALA A 21 -9.44 -0.87 6.44
N HIS A 22 -9.41 -1.37 7.67
CA HIS A 22 -8.56 -2.52 8.01
C HIS A 22 -9.35 -3.81 8.26
N GLY A 23 -10.66 -3.73 8.49
CA GLY A 23 -11.52 -4.84 8.87
C GLY A 23 -11.31 -5.30 10.30
N LEU A 24 -10.08 -5.67 10.66
CA LEU A 24 -9.68 -6.07 12.02
C LEU A 24 -8.87 -4.96 12.70
N ILE A 25 -9.35 -4.46 13.84
CA ILE A 25 -8.67 -3.41 14.59
C ILE A 25 -8.48 -3.78 16.06
N LYS A 26 -7.45 -3.18 16.68
CA LYS A 26 -7.24 -3.19 18.13
C LYS A 26 -7.37 -1.78 18.69
N VAL A 27 -8.31 -1.57 19.61
CA VAL A 27 -8.54 -0.28 20.27
C VAL A 27 -7.99 -0.35 21.68
N ARG A 28 -7.00 0.49 21.99
CA ARG A 28 -6.49 0.64 23.36
C ARG A 28 -7.44 1.53 24.16
N VAL A 29 -7.80 1.10 25.37
CA VAL A 29 -8.68 1.83 26.30
C VAL A 29 -7.90 2.17 27.57
N PHE A 30 -7.83 3.46 27.90
CA PHE A 30 -7.16 3.96 29.08
C PHE A 30 -8.13 4.00 30.28
N SER A 31 -8.68 2.84 30.65
CA SER A 31 -9.48 2.63 31.86
C SER A 31 -8.91 1.45 32.63
N ASP A 32 -8.80 1.58 33.95
CA ASP A 32 -8.28 0.52 34.83
C ASP A 32 -9.39 -0.45 35.29
N ASP A 33 -10.65 -0.01 35.29
CA ASP A 33 -11.79 -0.88 35.60
C ASP A 33 -12.11 -1.83 34.44
N ARG A 34 -12.13 -3.13 34.74
CA ARG A 34 -12.44 -4.18 33.77
C ARG A 34 -13.89 -4.13 33.33
N THR A 35 -14.81 -3.86 34.25
CA THR A 35 -16.25 -3.88 33.95
C THR A 35 -16.62 -2.72 33.01
N ALA A 36 -16.10 -1.52 33.24
CA ALA A 36 -16.21 -0.40 32.32
C ALA A 36 -15.66 -0.73 30.91
N ARG A 37 -14.53 -1.46 30.81
CA ARG A 37 -13.98 -1.85 29.49
C ARG A 37 -14.87 -2.86 28.76
N GLU A 38 -15.43 -3.84 29.47
CA GLU A 38 -16.35 -4.81 28.88
C GLU A 38 -17.66 -4.14 28.42
N ALA A 39 -18.20 -3.22 29.21
CA ALA A 39 -19.36 -2.42 28.82
C ALA A 39 -19.07 -1.57 27.56
N MET A 40 -17.93 -0.85 27.54
CA MET A 40 -17.49 -0.11 26.35
C MET A 40 -17.33 -1.03 25.14
N PHE A 41 -16.83 -2.25 25.32
CA PHE A 41 -16.63 -3.20 24.23
C PHE A 41 -17.96 -3.64 23.62
N ALA A 42 -18.96 -3.94 24.45
CA ALA A 42 -20.31 -4.26 24.00
C ALA A 42 -20.95 -3.07 23.26
N THR A 43 -20.93 -1.87 23.85
CA THR A 43 -21.48 -0.66 23.20
C THR A 43 -20.83 -0.38 21.85
N LEU A 44 -19.51 -0.50 21.76
CA LEU A 44 -18.75 -0.20 20.55
C LEU A 44 -19.00 -1.26 19.45
N SER A 45 -19.17 -2.51 19.85
CA SER A 45 -19.59 -3.62 18.98
C SER A 45 -20.97 -3.35 18.38
N ASP A 46 -21.94 -2.97 19.22
CA ASP A 46 -23.33 -2.75 18.82
C ASP A 46 -23.47 -1.52 17.92
N GLU A 47 -22.91 -0.38 18.31
CA GLU A 47 -23.04 0.88 17.58
C GLU A 47 -22.33 0.86 16.22
N LEU A 48 -21.16 0.21 16.13
CA LEU A 48 -20.39 0.12 14.89
C LEU A 48 -20.77 -1.12 14.06
N ASN A 49 -21.69 -1.95 14.55
CA ASN A 49 -22.06 -3.24 13.96
C ASN A 49 -20.80 -4.03 13.56
N ALA A 50 -19.93 -4.23 14.55
CA ALA A 50 -18.66 -4.91 14.45
C ALA A 50 -18.65 -6.10 15.43
N ALA A 51 -18.02 -7.21 15.04
CA ALA A 51 -17.91 -8.37 15.91
C ALA A 51 -16.87 -8.15 17.02
N PRO A 52 -17.21 -8.45 18.30
CA PRO A 52 -16.27 -8.40 19.41
C PRO A 52 -15.45 -9.70 19.42
N ILE A 53 -14.18 -9.63 19.00
CA ILE A 53 -13.33 -10.83 18.86
C ILE A 53 -12.66 -11.19 20.19
N GLN A 54 -11.99 -10.22 20.82
CA GLN A 54 -11.23 -10.50 22.03
C GLN A 54 -11.01 -9.25 22.88
N HIS A 55 -10.97 -9.45 24.19
CA HIS A 55 -10.54 -8.45 25.16
C HIS A 55 -9.23 -8.90 25.82
N ILE A 56 -8.14 -8.16 25.59
CA ILE A 56 -6.80 -8.45 26.15
C ILE A 56 -6.35 -7.28 27.01
N GLY A 57 -6.63 -7.35 28.31
CA GLY A 57 -6.27 -6.31 29.26
C GLY A 57 -6.88 -4.95 28.88
N LYS A 58 -6.06 -4.03 28.37
CA LYS A 58 -6.48 -2.69 27.91
C LYS A 58 -6.75 -2.61 26.40
N LEU A 59 -6.74 -3.74 25.68
CA LEU A 59 -6.98 -3.80 24.23
C LEU A 59 -8.32 -4.48 23.94
N LEU A 60 -9.16 -3.82 23.15
CA LEU A 60 -10.39 -4.35 22.57
C LEU A 60 -10.16 -4.70 21.11
N VAL A 61 -10.39 -5.94 20.70
CA VAL A 61 -10.22 -6.42 19.33
C VAL A 61 -11.59 -6.52 18.67
N LEU A 62 -11.80 -5.73 17.61
CA LEU A 62 -13.06 -5.62 16.87
C LEU A 62 -12.83 -6.00 15.41
N TRP A 63 -13.82 -6.66 14.80
CA TRP A 63 -13.76 -7.04 13.39
C TRP A 63 -15.03 -6.70 12.63
N ARG A 64 -14.89 -6.29 11.36
CA ARG A 64 -15.99 -6.06 10.42
C ARG A 64 -15.57 -6.46 9.00
N PRO A 65 -16.47 -7.01 8.17
CA PRO A 65 -16.21 -7.17 6.73
C PRO A 65 -15.84 -5.81 6.10
N MET A 66 -14.74 -5.77 5.35
CA MET A 66 -14.35 -4.54 4.65
C MET A 66 -15.23 -4.33 3.42
N PRO A 67 -15.67 -3.10 3.14
CA PRO A 67 -16.27 -2.76 1.85
C PRO A 67 -15.24 -2.97 0.73
N GLU A 68 -15.73 -3.32 -0.46
CA GLU A 68 -14.86 -3.48 -1.62
C GLU A 68 -14.17 -2.14 -1.93
N ARG A 69 -12.85 -2.13 -1.86
CA ARG A 69 -12.06 -0.94 -2.16
C ARG A 69 -11.96 -0.77 -3.66
N GLU A 70 -12.58 0.28 -4.19
CA GLU A 70 -12.37 0.70 -5.57
C GLU A 70 -10.89 1.03 -5.78
N LYS A 71 -10.22 0.24 -6.62
CA LYS A 71 -8.84 0.53 -7.02
C LYS A 71 -8.89 1.67 -8.03
N THR A 72 -8.54 2.87 -7.60
CA THR A 72 -8.32 3.97 -8.52
C THR A 72 -7.14 3.61 -9.42
N VAL A 73 -7.39 3.59 -10.73
CA VAL A 73 -6.33 3.44 -11.72
C VAL A 73 -5.67 4.81 -11.85
N ASP A 74 -4.43 4.91 -11.41
CA ASP A 74 -3.60 6.07 -11.68
C ASP A 74 -3.21 6.05 -13.18
N GLU A 75 -3.85 6.92 -13.97
CA GLU A 75 -3.61 7.05 -15.42
C GLU A 75 -2.17 7.50 -15.73
N ASP A 76 -1.51 8.16 -14.78
CA ASP A 76 -0.13 8.64 -14.92
C ASP A 76 0.91 7.59 -14.47
N ARG A 77 0.46 6.40 -14.02
CA ARG A 77 1.35 5.36 -13.52
C ARG A 77 2.27 4.83 -14.61
N MET A 78 3.54 5.22 -14.53
CA MET A 78 4.60 4.69 -15.40
C MET A 78 4.93 3.22 -15.10
N PRO A 79 5.45 2.45 -16.08
CA PRO A 79 5.89 1.09 -15.87
C PRO A 79 6.93 0.98 -14.74
N GLY A 80 6.70 0.05 -13.81
CA GLY A 80 7.64 -0.25 -12.73
C GLY A 80 8.95 -0.88 -13.25
N PRO A 81 9.93 -1.08 -12.35
CA PRO A 81 11.18 -1.77 -12.67
C PRO A 81 10.94 -3.15 -13.30
N LYS A 82 11.69 -3.48 -14.35
CA LYS A 82 11.62 -4.77 -15.04
C LYS A 82 12.99 -5.43 -15.06
N ASP A 83 13.04 -6.71 -14.72
CA ASP A 83 14.25 -7.51 -14.87
C ASP A 83 14.27 -8.15 -16.26
N VAL A 84 15.34 -7.88 -17.03
CA VAL A 84 15.50 -8.36 -18.40
C VAL A 84 16.74 -9.22 -18.48
N LYS A 85 16.61 -10.42 -19.05
CA LYS A 85 17.75 -11.30 -19.33
C LYS A 85 18.43 -10.87 -20.63
N VAL A 86 19.72 -10.56 -20.55
CA VAL A 86 20.56 -10.21 -21.67
C VAL A 86 21.57 -11.31 -21.90
N LEU A 87 21.55 -11.89 -23.10
CA LEU A 87 22.55 -12.86 -23.52
C LEU A 87 23.73 -12.12 -24.15
N LYS A 88 24.93 -12.33 -23.62
CA LYS A 88 26.18 -11.83 -24.22
C LYS A 88 26.87 -12.96 -24.97
N PHE A 89 26.96 -12.81 -26.28
CA PHE A 89 27.65 -13.74 -27.16
C PHE A 89 29.13 -13.36 -27.27
N SER A 90 30.02 -14.34 -27.15
CA SER A 90 31.44 -14.15 -27.44
C SER A 90 31.65 -13.92 -28.93
N LYS A 91 32.65 -13.11 -29.30
CA LYS A 91 33.05 -12.94 -30.71
C LYS A 91 33.71 -14.21 -31.29
N ARG A 92 34.20 -15.10 -30.43
CA ARG A 92 34.77 -16.40 -30.83
C ARG A 92 33.64 -17.44 -30.87
N GLY A 93 33.46 -18.08 -32.02
CA GLY A 93 32.46 -19.14 -32.20
C GLY A 93 32.69 -20.33 -31.25
N GLY A 94 31.60 -21.05 -30.92
CA GLY A 94 31.64 -22.26 -30.10
C GLY A 94 31.57 -22.04 -28.58
N GLN A 95 31.59 -20.79 -28.10
CA GLN A 95 31.43 -20.48 -26.68
C GLN A 95 29.95 -20.29 -26.30
N ARG A 96 29.56 -20.82 -25.14
CA ARG A 96 28.21 -20.61 -24.59
C ARG A 96 28.00 -19.13 -24.24
N PRO A 97 26.84 -18.53 -24.56
CA PRO A 97 26.55 -17.15 -24.21
C PRO A 97 26.43 -16.97 -22.69
N GLU A 98 26.94 -15.85 -22.18
CA GLU A 98 26.78 -15.46 -20.78
C GLU A 98 25.37 -14.85 -20.60
N VAL A 99 24.57 -15.41 -19.68
CA VAL A 99 23.25 -14.88 -19.35
C VAL A 99 23.40 -13.90 -18.19
N LYS A 100 23.11 -12.62 -18.43
CA LYS A 100 23.11 -11.58 -17.40
C LYS A 100 21.71 -11.02 -17.19
N THR A 101 21.23 -11.04 -15.96
CA THR A 101 19.98 -10.38 -15.59
C THR A 101 20.26 -8.92 -15.24
N LEU A 102 19.59 -7.99 -15.93
CA LEU A 102 19.72 -6.56 -15.74
C LEU A 102 18.37 -5.96 -15.33
N ARG A 103 18.37 -5.14 -14.26
CA ARG A 103 17.19 -4.40 -13.83
C ARG A 103 17.08 -3.08 -14.59
N VAL A 104 16.00 -2.91 -15.35
CA VAL A 104 15.66 -1.68 -16.08
C VAL A 104 14.63 -0.89 -15.26
N LEU A 105 14.99 0.32 -14.85
CA LEU A 105 14.07 1.23 -14.13
C LEU A 105 13.17 2.00 -15.10
N GLY A 106 12.08 2.60 -14.61
CA GLY A 106 11.09 3.29 -15.45
C GLY A 106 11.64 4.45 -16.29
N ASN A 107 12.74 5.09 -15.85
CA ASN A 107 13.43 6.15 -16.59
C ASN A 107 14.57 5.63 -17.50
N GLN A 108 14.71 4.32 -17.62
CA GLN A 108 15.77 3.65 -18.37
C GLN A 108 15.21 2.81 -19.52
N ARG A 109 16.10 2.43 -20.44
CA ARG A 109 15.85 1.51 -21.55
C ARG A 109 17.05 0.59 -21.72
N LEU A 110 16.79 -0.63 -22.18
CA LEU A 110 17.83 -1.51 -22.68
C LEU A 110 18.16 -1.16 -24.14
N THR A 111 19.43 -1.05 -24.49
CA THR A 111 19.87 -0.90 -25.89
C THR A 111 20.03 -2.26 -26.57
N SER A 112 20.10 -2.28 -27.90
CA SER A 112 20.39 -3.50 -28.68
C SER A 112 21.70 -4.17 -28.28
N GLY A 113 22.69 -3.39 -27.84
CA GLY A 113 23.96 -3.89 -27.30
C GLY A 113 23.91 -4.37 -25.85
N GLY A 114 22.72 -4.47 -25.24
CA GLY A 114 22.56 -4.95 -23.87
C GLY A 114 23.01 -3.98 -22.78
N GLN A 115 23.14 -2.68 -23.09
CA GLN A 115 23.48 -1.64 -22.12
C GLN A 115 22.22 -0.92 -21.64
N ILE A 116 22.18 -0.55 -20.37
CA ILE A 116 21.13 0.31 -19.81
C ILE A 116 21.47 1.77 -20.12
N LYS A 117 20.54 2.51 -20.73
CA LYS A 117 20.63 3.97 -20.94
C LYS A 117 19.34 4.65 -20.47
N ARG A 118 19.33 5.97 -20.29
CA ARG A 118 18.10 6.72 -20.00
C ARG A 118 17.07 6.58 -21.13
N ALA A 119 15.78 6.69 -20.84
CA ALA A 119 14.73 6.69 -21.84
C ALA A 119 14.97 7.80 -22.89
N LYS A 120 14.62 7.55 -24.17
CA LYS A 120 14.72 8.57 -25.21
C LYS A 120 13.63 9.62 -24.98
N LYS A 121 13.99 10.91 -24.94
CA LYS A 121 12.99 11.99 -24.99
C LYS A 121 12.37 12.01 -26.38
N LYS A 122 11.04 12.04 -26.46
CA LYS A 122 10.35 12.23 -27.75
C LYS A 122 10.68 13.65 -28.25
N PRO A 123 11.07 13.83 -29.53
CA PRO A 123 11.28 15.17 -30.07
C PRO A 123 9.97 15.95 -29.99
N ILE A 124 10.04 17.15 -29.42
CA ILE A 124 8.91 18.08 -29.36
C ILE A 124 8.93 18.92 -30.63
N SER A 125 7.76 19.16 -31.24
CA SER A 125 7.64 20.04 -32.40
C SER A 125 8.17 21.44 -32.08
N ILE A 126 8.83 22.09 -33.04
CA ILE A 126 9.37 23.45 -32.93
C ILE A 126 8.28 24.43 -32.46
N LYS A 127 7.04 24.28 -32.97
CA LYS A 127 5.90 25.12 -32.59
C LYS A 127 5.53 25.00 -31.10
N LYS A 128 5.64 23.80 -30.54
CA LYS A 128 5.36 23.51 -29.13
C LYS A 128 6.56 23.84 -28.22
N ARG A 129 7.76 23.93 -28.79
CA ARG A 129 8.99 24.36 -28.09
C ARG A 129 9.03 25.88 -27.87
N ASN A 130 8.51 26.67 -28.80
CA ASN A 130 8.54 28.14 -28.74
C ASN A 130 7.36 28.76 -27.94
N GLN A 131 6.44 27.94 -27.43
CA GLN A 131 5.28 28.40 -26.65
C GLN A 131 5.48 28.30 -25.13
N ASN A 132 6.64 27.82 -24.68
CA ASN A 132 7.01 27.69 -23.28
C ASN A 132 8.17 28.63 -22.92
#